data_AF-A0A9Q0VHQ2-F1
#
_entry.id   AF-A0A9Q0VHQ2-F1
#
_cell.length_a   1.000
_cell.length_b   1.000
_cell.length_c   1.000
_cell.angle_alpha   90.00
_cell.angle_beta   90.00
_cell.angle_gamma   90.00
#
_symmetry.space_group_name_H-M   'P 1'
#
loop_
_entity.id
_entity.type
_entity.pdbx_description
1 polymer ?
#
loop_
_entity_poly.entity_id
_entity_poly.type
_entity_poly.pdbx_seq_one_letter_code
_entity_poly.pdbx_strand_id
1 'polypeptide(L)'
;MDLENAGLLALTRVGSRRVVQISAGFMIFFSVLGKFGAVFASIPSSIFAGLYCLFFAYVGAGGLSFLQFCNLNSFRTMFILGFSIFIGLSVPQYFNEYTAIKGFGPVNTSGRWFNDIINVPFASEAFVAGCMAYFLDNTLHKKDSSIRKDRGKHWWAKFKSFKGDTRSEEFYSLPFNLNKYFPSV
;
A
#
# COMPACT_ATOMS: atom_id res chain seq x y z
N MET A 1 -3.13 9.55 0.24
CA MET A 1 -1.90 10.24 -0.17
C MET A 1 -0.90 9.14 -0.40
N ASP A 2 -0.84 8.66 -1.63
CA ASP A 2 -0.07 7.48 -1.99
C ASP A 2 1.44 7.76 -1.86
N LEU A 3 2.22 6.69 -1.67
CA LEU A 3 3.66 6.75 -1.37
C LEU A 3 4.42 7.65 -2.37
N GLU A 4 4.02 7.60 -3.64
CA GLU A 4 4.58 8.39 -4.74
C GLU A 4 4.31 9.90 -4.58
N ASN A 5 3.09 10.26 -4.19
CA ASN A 5 2.69 11.65 -4.03
C ASN A 5 3.32 12.29 -2.78
N ALA A 6 3.63 11.48 -1.75
CA ALA A 6 4.38 11.93 -0.58
C ALA A 6 5.87 12.17 -0.89
N GLY A 7 6.49 11.30 -1.71
CA GLY A 7 7.87 11.47 -2.17
C GLY A 7 8.05 12.68 -3.10
N LEU A 8 7.12 12.87 -4.04
CA LEU A 8 7.12 14.04 -4.92
C LEU A 8 6.90 15.35 -4.14
N LEU A 9 6.05 15.33 -3.11
CA LEU A 9 5.84 16.47 -2.21
C LEU A 9 7.11 16.83 -1.42
N ALA A 10 7.84 15.83 -0.92
CA ALA A 10 9.10 16.04 -0.20
C ALA A 10 10.19 16.65 -1.09
N LEU A 11 10.20 16.28 -2.39
CA LEU A 11 11.18 16.77 -3.36
C LEU A 11 10.83 18.16 -3.91
N THR A 12 9.55 18.39 -4.24
CA THR A 12 9.10 19.62 -4.91
C THR A 12 8.66 20.72 -3.93
N ARG A 13 8.38 20.38 -2.67
CA ARG A 13 7.76 21.27 -1.66
C ARG A 13 6.48 21.97 -2.13
N VAL A 14 5.79 21.44 -3.15
CA VAL A 14 4.52 22.00 -3.64
C VAL A 14 3.36 21.09 -3.24
N GLY A 15 2.71 21.41 -2.12
CA GLY A 15 1.52 20.71 -1.61
C GLY A 15 0.19 21.26 -2.07
N SER A 16 0.14 22.07 -3.11
CA SER A 16 -1.10 22.76 -3.46
C SER A 16 -2.16 21.79 -3.99
N ARG A 17 -3.36 21.79 -3.37
CA ARG A 17 -4.54 21.03 -3.83
C ARG A 17 -4.93 21.38 -5.28
N ARG A 18 -4.58 22.59 -5.74
CA ARG A 18 -4.82 23.03 -7.12
C ARG A 18 -3.96 22.29 -8.13
N VAL A 19 -2.73 21.89 -7.79
CA VAL A 19 -1.87 21.11 -8.71
C VAL A 19 -2.48 19.74 -8.95
N VAL A 20 -3.03 19.11 -7.90
CA VAL A 20 -3.73 17.81 -8.01
C VAL A 20 -5.02 17.94 -8.81
N GLN A 21 -5.77 19.04 -8.66
CA GLN A 21 -6.97 19.29 -9.46
C GLN A 21 -6.65 19.55 -10.94
N ILE A 22 -5.60 20.31 -11.22
CA ILE A 22 -5.14 20.59 -12.58
C ILE A 22 -4.63 19.30 -13.22
N SER A 23 -3.83 18.48 -12.52
CA SER A 23 -3.37 17.19 -13.03
C SER A 23 -4.52 16.22 -13.28
N ALA A 24 -5.52 16.17 -12.40
CA ALA A 24 -6.73 15.39 -12.62
C ALA A 24 -7.50 15.86 -13.86
N GLY A 25 -7.61 17.17 -14.08
CA GLY A 25 -8.19 17.74 -15.29
C GLY A 25 -7.44 17.32 -16.56
N PHE A 26 -6.10 17.35 -16.54
CA PHE A 26 -5.27 16.85 -17.64
C PHE A 26 -5.42 15.34 -17.86
N MET A 27 -5.50 14.53 -16.81
CA MET A 27 -5.72 13.09 -16.91
C MET A 27 -7.06 12.78 -17.58
N ILE A 28 -8.13 13.48 -17.20
CA ILE A 28 -9.45 13.34 -17.83
C ILE A 28 -9.38 13.75 -19.30
N PHE A 29 -8.76 14.89 -19.59
CA PHE A 29 -8.61 15.40 -20.96
C PHE A 29 -7.84 14.41 -21.86
N PHE A 30 -6.70 13.88 -21.39
CA PHE A 30 -5.91 12.90 -22.14
C PHE A 30 -6.57 11.53 -22.23
N SER A 31 -7.41 11.15 -21.26
CA SER A 31 -8.18 9.90 -21.30
C SER A 31 -9.25 9.90 -22.40
N VAL A 32 -9.87 11.05 -22.70
CA VAL A 32 -10.88 11.18 -23.77
C VAL A 32 -10.25 11.13 -25.16
N LEU A 33 -8.99 11.55 -25.31
CA LEU A 33 -8.27 11.54 -26.59
C LEU A 33 -7.63 10.17 -26.85
N GLY A 34 -8.43 9.20 -27.32
CA GLY A 34 -8.00 7.81 -27.57
C GLY A 34 -6.79 7.63 -28.49
N LYS A 35 -6.41 8.64 -29.28
CA LYS A 35 -5.16 8.66 -30.06
C LYS A 35 -3.90 8.56 -29.19
N PHE A 36 -3.89 9.21 -28.03
CA PHE A 36 -2.78 9.07 -27.07
C PHE A 36 -2.80 7.70 -26.42
N GLY A 37 -3.99 7.15 -26.13
CA GLY A 37 -4.15 5.78 -25.66
C GLY A 37 -3.56 4.74 -26.63
N ALA A 38 -3.71 4.93 -27.94
CA ALA A 38 -3.10 4.07 -28.95
C ALA A 38 -1.56 4.14 -28.95
N VAL A 39 -0.98 5.31 -28.68
CA VAL A 39 0.48 5.46 -28.52
C VAL A 39 0.96 4.71 -27.26
N PHE A 40 0.25 4.81 -26.14
CA PHE A 40 0.57 4.03 -24.95
C PHE A 40 0.39 2.52 -25.15
N ALA A 41 -0.62 2.09 -25.93
CA ALA A 41 -0.82 0.70 -26.29
C ALA A 41 0.25 0.17 -27.27
N SER A 42 0.93 1.04 -28.01
CA SER A 42 2.02 0.65 -28.91
C SER A 42 3.34 0.35 -28.19
N ILE A 43 3.44 0.67 -26.89
CA ILE A 43 4.61 0.37 -26.08
C ILE A 43 4.71 -1.15 -25.89
N PRO A 44 5.85 -1.79 -26.22
CA PRO A 44 6.07 -3.22 -26.02
C PRO A 44 5.79 -3.67 -24.58
N SER A 45 5.17 -4.84 -24.44
CA SER A 45 4.90 -5.47 -23.13
C SER A 45 6.16 -5.65 -22.29
N SER A 46 7.31 -5.86 -22.92
CA SER A 46 8.62 -5.98 -22.25
C SER A 46 9.02 -4.70 -21.49
N ILE A 47 8.70 -3.51 -22.01
CA ILE A 47 9.00 -2.24 -21.34
C ILE A 47 8.08 -2.08 -20.12
N PHE A 48 6.80 -2.40 -20.27
CA PHE A 48 5.86 -2.40 -19.14
C PHE A 48 6.30 -3.37 -18.05
N ALA A 49 6.72 -4.58 -18.40
CA ALA A 49 7.23 -5.56 -17.42
C ALA A 49 8.44 -5.02 -16.66
N GLY A 50 9.40 -4.35 -17.34
CA GLY A 50 10.55 -3.71 -16.71
C GLY A 50 10.15 -2.56 -15.76
N LEU A 51 9.22 -1.71 -16.19
CA LEU A 51 8.69 -0.61 -15.36
C LEU A 51 7.96 -1.14 -14.13
N TYR A 52 7.09 -2.15 -14.28
CA TYR A 52 6.40 -2.79 -13.16
C TYR A 52 7.37 -3.47 -12.20
N CYS A 53 8.43 -4.10 -12.70
CA CYS A 53 9.47 -4.70 -11.85
C CYS A 53 10.11 -3.65 -10.92
N LEU A 54 10.51 -2.49 -11.46
CA LEU A 54 11.06 -1.40 -10.67
C LEU A 54 10.02 -0.84 -9.67
N PHE A 55 8.78 -0.66 -10.13
CA PHE A 55 7.70 -0.15 -9.30
C PHE A 55 7.38 -1.08 -8.12
N PHE A 56 7.25 -2.38 -8.37
CA PHE A 56 7.03 -3.37 -7.31
C PHE A 56 8.21 -3.44 -6.34
N ALA A 57 9.45 -3.34 -6.83
CA ALA A 57 10.63 -3.26 -5.96
C ALA A 57 10.60 -2.00 -5.07
N TYR A 58 10.22 -0.84 -5.62
CA TYR A 58 10.09 0.41 -4.87
C TYR A 58 8.99 0.36 -3.81
N VAL A 59 7.80 -0.13 -4.17
CA VAL A 59 6.67 -0.30 -3.24
C VAL A 59 7.03 -1.33 -2.16
N GLY A 60 7.69 -2.43 -2.53
CA GLY A 60 8.18 -3.45 -1.59
C GLY A 60 9.20 -2.88 -0.60
N ALA A 61 10.17 -2.09 -1.08
CA ALA A 61 11.15 -1.41 -0.23
C ALA A 61 10.50 -0.38 0.71
N GLY A 62 9.49 0.36 0.22
CA GLY A 62 8.67 1.24 1.04
C GLY A 62 7.90 0.48 2.13
N GLY A 63 7.37 -0.70 1.79
CA GLY A 63 6.75 -1.63 2.73
C GLY A 63 7.71 -2.11 3.82
N LEU A 64 8.89 -2.58 3.42
CA LEU A 64 9.94 -3.05 4.34
C LEU A 64 10.47 -1.94 5.25
N SER A 65 10.47 -0.70 4.77
CA SER A 65 10.86 0.46 5.57
C SER A 65 9.96 0.65 6.79
N PHE A 66 8.71 0.16 6.79
CA PHE A 66 7.87 0.18 7.98
C PHE A 66 8.34 -0.78 9.08
N LEU A 67 9.11 -1.82 8.75
CA LEU A 67 9.67 -2.74 9.75
C LEU A 67 10.66 -2.04 10.68
N GLN A 68 11.25 -0.91 10.27
CA GLN A 68 12.11 -0.10 11.13
C GLN A 68 11.36 0.45 12.36
N PHE A 69 10.04 0.56 12.30
CA PHE A 69 9.20 0.99 13.42
C PHE A 69 8.81 -0.16 14.35
N CYS A 70 9.15 -1.40 13.99
CA CYS A 70 8.93 -2.60 14.78
C CYS A 70 10.22 -3.02 15.49
N ASN A 71 10.09 -3.58 16.70
CA ASN A 71 11.24 -4.15 17.39
C ASN A 71 11.61 -5.52 16.82
N LEU A 72 12.54 -5.52 15.85
CA LEU A 72 13.06 -6.74 15.22
C LEU A 72 14.04 -7.53 16.12
N ASN A 73 14.45 -7.01 17.28
CA ASN A 73 15.27 -7.77 18.22
C ASN A 73 14.42 -8.77 19.04
N SER A 74 13.09 -8.60 19.04
CA SER A 74 12.19 -9.51 19.74
C SER A 74 11.90 -10.74 18.90
N PHE A 75 12.13 -11.93 19.48
CA PHE A 75 11.74 -13.21 18.88
C PHE A 75 10.26 -13.24 18.47
N ARG A 76 9.37 -12.61 19.26
CA ARG A 76 7.93 -12.51 18.95
C ARG A 76 7.69 -11.79 17.62
N THR A 77 8.32 -10.63 17.42
CA THR A 77 8.14 -9.83 16.19
C THR A 77 8.72 -10.56 14.97
N MET A 78 9.92 -11.12 15.10
CA MET A 78 10.54 -11.91 14.03
C MET A 78 9.72 -13.15 13.69
N PHE A 79 9.16 -13.84 14.69
CA PHE A 79 8.29 -15.00 14.48
C PHE A 79 6.99 -14.62 13.77
N ILE A 80 6.29 -13.58 14.23
CA ILE A 80 5.05 -13.10 13.60
C ILE A 80 5.32 -12.71 12.14
N LEU A 81 6.37 -11.93 11.89
CA LEU A 81 6.74 -11.46 10.56
C LEU A 81 7.13 -12.63 9.63
N GLY A 82 8.03 -13.49 10.07
CA GLY A 82 8.51 -14.61 9.26
C GLY A 82 7.41 -15.62 8.96
N PHE A 83 6.60 -15.96 9.97
CA PHE A 83 5.51 -16.92 9.79
C PHE A 83 4.37 -16.35 8.93
N SER A 84 4.01 -15.08 9.10
CA SER A 84 2.95 -14.47 8.27
C SER A 84 3.35 -14.37 6.80
N ILE A 85 4.60 -14.02 6.50
CA ILE A 85 5.13 -14.01 5.13
C ILE A 85 5.13 -15.43 4.55
N PHE A 86 5.61 -16.42 5.30
CA PHE A 86 5.67 -17.80 4.85
C PHE A 86 4.28 -18.35 4.50
N ILE A 87 3.31 -18.19 5.40
CA ILE A 87 1.92 -18.63 5.16
C ILE A 87 1.26 -17.80 4.05
N GLY A 88 1.56 -16.50 4.00
CA GLY A 88 1.10 -15.58 2.97
C GLY A 88 1.52 -15.97 1.55
N LEU A 89 2.65 -16.65 1.38
CA LEU A 89 3.08 -17.19 0.09
C LEU A 89 2.60 -18.63 -0.12
N SER A 90 2.68 -19.47 0.92
CA SER A 90 2.40 -20.90 0.83
C SER A 90 0.92 -21.22 0.53
N VAL A 91 -0.01 -20.54 1.18
CA VAL A 91 -1.45 -20.83 1.04
C VAL A 91 -1.98 -20.40 -0.34
N PRO A 92 -1.76 -19.17 -0.81
CA PRO A 92 -2.18 -18.78 -2.16
C PRO A 92 -1.55 -19.63 -3.26
N GLN A 93 -0.27 -20.02 -3.10
CA GLN A 93 0.39 -20.91 -4.05
C GLN A 93 -0.30 -22.26 -4.12
N TYR A 94 -0.70 -22.83 -2.97
CA TYR A 94 -1.51 -24.05 -2.94
C TYR A 94 -2.86 -23.87 -3.65
N PHE A 95 -3.56 -22.75 -3.44
CA PHE A 95 -4.83 -22.46 -4.10
C PHE A 95 -4.68 -22.31 -5.62
N ASN A 96 -3.61 -21.64 -6.07
CA ASN A 96 -3.30 -21.44 -7.48
C ASN A 96 -2.94 -22.76 -8.16
N GLU A 97 -2.07 -23.57 -7.55
CA GLU A 97 -1.66 -24.86 -8.08
C GLU A 97 -2.81 -25.87 -8.12
N TYR A 98 -3.64 -25.89 -7.08
CA TYR A 98 -4.85 -26.72 -7.05
C TYR A 98 -5.83 -26.35 -8.17
N THR A 99 -6.04 -25.05 -8.40
CA THR A 99 -6.89 -24.54 -9.47
C THR A 99 -6.31 -24.87 -10.84
N ALA A 100 -4.98 -24.78 -11.01
CA ALA A 100 -4.30 -25.10 -12.27
C ALA A 100 -4.40 -26.59 -12.63
N ILE A 101 -4.32 -27.49 -11.65
CA ILE A 101 -4.36 -28.93 -11.88
C ILE A 101 -5.78 -29.45 -12.07
N LYS A 102 -6.75 -28.98 -11.25
CA LYS A 102 -8.11 -29.53 -11.22
C LYS A 102 -9.16 -28.70 -11.96
N GLY A 103 -8.82 -27.47 -12.36
CA GLY A 103 -9.73 -26.55 -13.06
C GLY A 103 -10.78 -25.89 -12.17
N PHE A 104 -10.75 -26.13 -10.86
CA PHE A 104 -11.63 -25.49 -9.87
C PHE A 104 -10.87 -25.20 -8.56
N GLY A 105 -11.28 -24.15 -7.85
CA GLY A 105 -10.65 -23.76 -6.57
C GLY A 105 -10.83 -24.82 -5.48
N PRO A 106 -9.96 -24.86 -4.44
CA PRO A 106 -10.00 -25.90 -3.39
C PRO A 106 -11.36 -26.07 -2.73
N VAL A 107 -12.13 -24.98 -2.60
CA VAL A 107 -13.51 -25.02 -2.14
C VAL A 107 -14.43 -25.08 -3.35
N ASN A 108 -15.05 -26.25 -3.57
CA ASN A 108 -15.99 -26.47 -4.66
C ASN A 108 -17.29 -27.08 -4.15
N THR A 109 -18.21 -26.20 -3.75
CA THR A 109 -19.60 -26.50 -3.37
C THR A 109 -20.55 -26.17 -4.53
N SER A 110 -21.81 -26.62 -4.47
CA SER A 110 -22.84 -26.35 -5.49
C SER A 110 -23.16 -24.86 -5.70
N GLY A 111 -22.76 -23.97 -4.77
CA GLY A 111 -22.91 -22.53 -4.90
C GLY A 111 -21.64 -21.84 -5.42
N ARG A 112 -21.62 -21.41 -6.69
CA ARG A 112 -20.50 -20.63 -7.27
C ARG A 112 -20.17 -19.37 -6.45
N TRP A 113 -21.19 -18.64 -6.01
CA TRP A 113 -21.02 -17.43 -5.20
C TRP A 113 -20.26 -17.69 -3.90
N PHE A 114 -20.49 -18.83 -3.24
CA PHE A 114 -19.79 -19.20 -2.02
C PHE A 114 -18.34 -19.60 -2.32
N ASN A 115 -18.12 -20.34 -3.40
CA ASN A 115 -16.79 -20.72 -3.83
C ASN A 115 -15.94 -19.48 -4.16
N ASP A 116 -16.51 -18.47 -4.83
CA ASP A 116 -15.80 -17.25 -5.18
C ASP A 116 -15.48 -16.41 -3.92
N ILE A 117 -16.42 -16.31 -2.98
CA ILE A 117 -16.21 -15.62 -1.69
C ILE A 117 -15.05 -16.21 -0.89
N ILE A 118 -14.87 -17.54 -0.96
CA ILE A 118 -13.81 -18.21 -0.19
C ILE A 118 -12.52 -18.32 -0.99
N ASN A 119 -12.55 -18.66 -2.27
CA ASN A 119 -11.33 -18.90 -3.04
C ASN A 119 -10.60 -17.60 -3.39
N VAL A 120 -11.30 -16.50 -3.67
CA VAL A 120 -10.66 -15.24 -4.11
C VAL A 120 -9.78 -14.61 -3.01
N PRO A 121 -10.24 -14.45 -1.75
CA PRO A 121 -9.40 -13.88 -0.71
C PRO A 121 -8.22 -14.79 -0.33
N PHE A 122 -8.43 -16.11 -0.31
CA PHE A 122 -7.38 -17.07 0.05
C PHE A 122 -6.35 -17.27 -1.07
N ALA A 123 -6.68 -16.92 -2.32
CA ALA A 123 -5.72 -16.82 -3.43
C ALA A 123 -4.89 -15.51 -3.40
N SER A 124 -5.19 -14.56 -2.49
CA SER A 124 -4.43 -13.31 -2.37
C SER A 124 -3.36 -13.40 -1.27
N GLU A 125 -2.09 -13.27 -1.65
CA GLU A 125 -0.93 -13.30 -0.75
C GLU A 125 -1.01 -12.24 0.36
N ALA A 126 -1.36 -11.00 -0.01
CA ALA A 126 -1.47 -9.91 0.94
C ALA A 126 -2.59 -10.14 1.97
N PHE A 127 -3.72 -10.70 1.54
CA PHE A 127 -4.84 -10.98 2.43
C PHE A 127 -4.48 -12.06 3.45
N VAL A 128 -3.94 -13.19 2.99
CA VAL A 128 -3.55 -14.29 3.88
C VAL A 128 -2.43 -13.87 4.83
N ALA A 129 -1.40 -13.17 4.34
CA ALA A 129 -0.32 -12.64 5.17
C ALA A 129 -0.87 -11.68 6.24
N GLY A 130 -1.76 -10.76 5.85
CA GLY A 130 -2.37 -9.78 6.74
C GLY A 130 -3.25 -10.42 7.81
N CYS A 131 -4.13 -11.34 7.43
CA CYS A 131 -4.97 -12.10 8.35
C CYS A 131 -4.14 -12.91 9.35
N MET A 132 -3.08 -13.59 8.88
CA MET A 132 -2.20 -14.37 9.75
C MET A 132 -1.38 -13.48 10.68
N ALA A 133 -0.81 -12.37 10.18
CA ALA A 133 -0.11 -11.40 11.01
C ALA A 133 -1.01 -10.82 12.10
N TYR A 134 -2.25 -10.46 11.75
CA TYR A 134 -3.24 -9.97 12.70
C TYR A 134 -3.60 -11.03 13.74
N PHE A 135 -3.89 -12.26 13.31
CA PHE A 135 -4.22 -13.37 14.20
C PHE A 135 -3.10 -13.67 15.20
N LEU A 136 -1.85 -13.72 14.73
CA LEU A 136 -0.68 -13.96 15.57
C LEU A 136 -0.37 -12.79 16.50
N ASP A 137 -0.54 -11.55 16.05
CA ASP A 137 -0.33 -10.38 16.92
C ASP A 137 -1.34 -10.37 18.10
N ASN A 138 -2.58 -10.80 17.86
CA ASN A 138 -3.59 -10.94 18.92
C ASN A 138 -3.37 -12.17 19.81
N THR A 139 -2.92 -13.29 19.26
CA THR A 139 -2.76 -14.56 20.01
C THR A 139 -1.51 -14.56 20.88
N LEU A 140 -0.39 -14.00 20.40
CA LEU A 140 0.88 -13.94 21.14
C LEU A 140 0.90 -12.82 22.19
N HIS A 141 -0.26 -12.35 22.65
CA HIS A 141 -0.41 -11.25 23.59
C HIS A 141 -0.34 -11.76 25.03
N LYS A 142 0.88 -11.90 25.58
CA LYS A 142 1.09 -12.17 27.01
C LYS A 142 1.76 -10.97 27.69
N LYS A 143 0.91 -10.15 28.32
CA LYS A 143 1.09 -9.41 29.59
C LYS A 143 2.24 -8.43 29.84
N ASP A 144 3.10 -8.09 28.88
CA ASP A 144 4.16 -7.10 29.13
C ASP A 144 3.89 -5.69 28.56
N SER A 145 3.97 -4.67 29.41
CA SER A 145 3.81 -3.25 29.07
C SER A 145 4.88 -2.72 28.08
N SER A 146 5.98 -3.45 27.89
CA SER A 146 7.03 -3.17 26.91
C SER A 146 6.56 -3.33 25.45
N ILE A 147 5.60 -4.22 25.19
CA ILE A 147 5.10 -4.53 23.82
C ILE A 147 4.33 -3.36 23.18
N ARG A 148 3.83 -2.41 23.99
CA ARG A 148 3.15 -1.20 23.48
C ARG A 148 4.11 -0.26 22.74
N LYS A 149 5.41 -0.29 23.08
CA LYS A 149 6.47 0.42 22.36
C LYS A 149 6.92 -0.33 21.11
N ASP A 150 6.95 -1.67 21.15
CA ASP A 150 7.48 -2.51 20.06
C ASP A 150 6.63 -2.56 18.78
N ARG A 151 5.33 -2.28 18.87
CA ARG A 151 4.38 -2.37 17.74
C ARG A 151 4.41 -1.17 16.77
N GLY A 152 5.24 -0.15 17.01
CA GLY A 152 5.20 1.09 16.23
C GLY A 152 3.90 1.91 16.42
N LYS A 153 2.98 1.49 17.30
CA LYS A 153 1.74 2.24 17.63
C LYS A 153 2.03 3.65 18.16
N HIS A 154 3.18 3.85 18.81
CA HIS A 154 3.64 5.17 19.24
C HIS A 154 3.88 6.11 18.03
N TRP A 155 4.41 5.60 16.93
CA TRP A 155 4.56 6.36 15.68
C TRP A 155 3.19 6.72 15.09
N TRP A 156 2.29 5.74 15.00
CA TRP A 156 0.92 5.94 14.50
C TRP A 156 0.09 6.90 15.36
N ALA A 157 0.32 6.95 16.67
CA ALA A 157 -0.33 7.91 17.57
C ALA A 157 -0.02 9.36 17.19
N LYS A 158 1.17 9.64 16.64
CA LYS A 158 1.57 10.97 16.18
C LYS A 158 0.77 11.45 14.97
N PHE A 159 0.33 10.53 14.09
CA PHE A 159 -0.53 10.83 12.95
C PHE A 159 -2.01 11.01 13.32
N LYS A 160 -2.44 10.49 14.49
CA LYS A 160 -3.81 10.69 14.98
C LYS A 160 -4.08 12.13 15.45
N SER A 161 -3.02 12.91 15.72
CA SER A 161 -3.10 14.30 16.17
C SER A 161 -2.95 15.32 15.02
N PHE A 162 -3.46 15.02 13.81
CA PHE A 162 -3.38 15.92 12.66
C PHE A 162 -4.32 17.14 12.76
N LYS A 163 -5.16 17.24 13.79
CA LYS A 163 -6.19 18.30 13.90
C LYS A 163 -5.74 19.59 14.58
N GLY A 164 -4.45 19.73 14.95
CA GLY A 164 -4.01 20.85 15.81
C GLY A 164 -2.64 21.48 15.53
N ASP A 165 -1.95 21.12 14.44
CA ASP A 165 -0.63 21.70 14.14
C ASP A 165 -0.72 22.78 13.05
N THR A 166 -0.63 24.04 13.46
CA THR A 166 -0.60 25.25 12.61
C THR A 166 0.59 25.30 11.65
N ARG A 167 1.56 24.39 11.80
CA ARG A 167 2.69 24.23 10.85
C ARG A 167 2.27 23.71 9.47
N SER A 168 1.03 23.27 9.31
CA SER A 168 0.48 22.84 8.01
C SER A 168 0.25 24.00 7.04
N GLU A 169 0.34 25.27 7.45
CA GLU A 169 0.23 26.40 6.52
C GLU A 169 1.60 26.80 5.91
N GLU A 170 2.69 26.65 6.67
CA GLU A 170 4.05 26.92 6.18
C GLU A 170 4.52 25.91 5.12
N PHE A 171 4.13 24.63 5.24
CA PHE A 171 4.48 23.60 4.24
C PHE A 171 3.79 23.79 2.89
N TYR A 172 2.84 24.72 2.77
CA TYR A 172 2.03 24.96 1.57
C TYR A 172 2.21 26.37 0.99
N SER A 173 3.10 27.19 1.57
CA SER A 173 3.36 28.53 1.04
C SER A 173 4.09 28.45 -0.31
N LEU A 174 3.50 29.09 -1.33
CA LEU A 174 4.07 29.22 -2.66
C LEU A 174 5.41 29.99 -2.62
N PRO A 175 6.44 29.59 -3.37
CA PRO A 175 7.63 30.42 -3.55
C PRO A 175 7.25 31.76 -4.23
N PHE A 176 8.04 32.81 -3.96
CA PHE A 176 7.83 34.20 -4.44
C PHE A 176 6.67 34.99 -3.82
N ASN A 177 6.22 34.67 -2.59
CA ASN A 177 5.26 35.50 -1.85
C ASN A 177 3.91 35.71 -2.60
N LEU A 178 3.61 34.84 -3.57
CA LEU A 178 2.36 34.85 -4.36
C LEU A 178 1.11 34.50 -3.54
N ASN A 179 1.30 34.11 -2.27
CA ASN A 179 0.23 33.93 -1.29
C ASN A 179 -0.61 35.21 -1.09
N LYS A 180 -0.09 36.38 -1.47
CA LYS A 180 -0.79 37.67 -1.42
C LYS A 180 -1.81 37.87 -2.55
N TYR A 181 -1.64 37.19 -3.68
CA TYR A 181 -2.53 37.30 -4.84
C TYR A 181 -3.53 36.15 -4.95
N PHE A 182 -3.26 35.02 -4.30
CA PHE A 182 -4.13 33.86 -4.30
C PHE A 182 -4.25 33.30 -2.88
N PRO A 183 -5.16 33.86 -2.05
CA PRO A 183 -5.37 33.35 -0.70
C PRO A 183 -5.83 31.89 -0.74
N SER A 184 -5.24 31.08 0.14
CA SER A 184 -5.58 29.67 0.36
C SER A 184 -6.88 29.56 1.14
N VAL A 185 -8.00 29.57 0.42
CA VAL A 185 -9.27 28.99 0.87
C VAL A 185 -9.47 27.64 0.21
#